data_AF-A0A1F6DGD8-F1
#
_entry.id   AF-A0A1F6DGD8-F1
#
_cell.length_a   1.000
_cell.length_b   1.000
_cell.length_c   1.000
_cell.angle_alpha   90.00
_cell.angle_beta   90.00
_cell.angle_gamma   90.00
#
_symmetry.space_group_name_H-M   'P 1'
#
loop_
_entity.id
_entity.type
_entity.pdbx_description
1 polymer ?
#
loop_
_entity_poly.entity_id
_entity_poly.type
_entity_poly.pdbx_seq_one_letter_code
_entity_poly.pdbx_strand_id
1 'polypeptide(L)'
;MFLIFITRGFLIGGSLERFRTCSASPIFKDLSFHDVTARYHFTMQELTEERMRLYEGSTPLQCDAESMDDVIPTGALAREVARSLPDVPDWPAFSYRNFELLLHEFWRTYDCHLSSYNLDANAYAKAQGIHLSEEAIVSNITREREFVLERERARARATFDRLMNVLRASEKNLPVHAALRCLQRGAADVRNALSLVSDAAQCLPARLGQPETSLRQ
;
A
#
# COMPACT_ATOMS: atom_id res chain seq x y z
N MET A 1 -6.55 -28.99 41.60
CA MET A 1 -7.74 -28.92 40.74
C MET A 1 -7.57 -27.70 39.84
N PHE A 2 -7.10 -27.98 38.62
CA PHE A 2 -6.84 -27.03 37.54
C PHE A 2 -8.14 -26.44 37.01
N LEU A 3 -8.13 -25.20 36.52
CA LEU A 3 -8.84 -24.81 35.30
C LEU A 3 -8.17 -23.55 34.72
N ILE A 4 -7.48 -23.76 33.61
CA ILE A 4 -6.79 -22.75 32.80
C ILE A 4 -7.83 -22.08 31.90
N PHE A 5 -7.86 -20.74 31.89
CA PHE A 5 -8.58 -19.96 30.89
C PHE A 5 -7.83 -20.02 29.55
N ILE A 6 -8.15 -21.01 28.73
CA ILE A 6 -7.93 -20.96 27.28
C ILE A 6 -9.29 -20.68 26.66
N THR A 7 -9.57 -19.41 26.34
CA THR A 7 -10.75 -19.09 25.54
C THR A 7 -10.36 -18.24 24.34
N ARG A 8 -10.69 -18.83 23.17
CA ARG A 8 -10.91 -18.21 21.87
C ARG A 8 -9.69 -17.87 21.03
N GLY A 9 -9.04 -18.94 20.58
CA GLY A 9 -8.71 -19.05 19.17
C GLY A 9 -10.00 -19.13 18.35
N PHE A 10 -10.43 -18.01 17.76
CA PHE A 10 -11.22 -18.03 16.55
C PHE A 10 -10.23 -17.97 15.39
N LEU A 11 -9.78 -19.16 15.00
CA LEU A 11 -9.04 -19.37 13.76
C LEU A 11 -9.99 -19.00 12.62
N ILE A 12 -9.72 -17.86 11.98
CA ILE A 12 -10.13 -17.62 10.59
C ILE A 12 -9.30 -18.59 9.75
N GLY A 13 -9.69 -19.87 9.77
CA GLY A 13 -9.14 -20.97 8.99
C GLY A 13 -9.72 -21.00 7.57
N GLY A 14 -9.96 -19.82 6.99
CA GLY A 14 -10.37 -19.65 5.60
C GLY A 14 -9.16 -19.61 4.69
N SER A 15 -8.62 -20.80 4.38
CA SER A 15 -7.75 -21.12 3.25
C SER A 15 -6.52 -20.23 3.00
N LEU A 16 -5.51 -20.34 3.87
CA LEU A 16 -4.11 -20.11 3.46
C LEU A 16 -3.64 -21.13 2.38
N GLU A 17 -4.42 -22.20 2.14
CA GLU A 17 -4.12 -23.20 1.11
C GLU A 17 -4.40 -22.73 -0.32
N ARG A 18 -5.28 -21.73 -0.54
CA ARG A 18 -5.47 -21.13 -1.87
C ARG A 18 -4.19 -20.52 -2.43
N PHE A 19 -3.30 -20.07 -1.56
CA PHE A 19 -2.02 -19.45 -1.94
C PHE A 19 -0.93 -20.47 -2.34
N ARG A 20 -1.17 -21.78 -2.28
CA ARG A 20 -0.14 -22.81 -2.58
C ARG A 20 0.07 -23.12 -4.05
N THR A 21 -0.92 -22.89 -4.90
CA THR A 21 -0.79 -23.18 -6.33
C THR A 21 -0.36 -21.94 -7.07
N CYS A 22 0.77 -22.02 -7.77
CA CYS A 22 1.22 -20.98 -8.68
C CYS A 22 0.26 -20.92 -9.86
N SER A 23 -0.67 -19.97 -9.84
CA SER A 23 -1.51 -19.62 -10.98
C SER A 23 -0.76 -18.63 -11.86
N ALA A 24 -0.77 -18.88 -13.17
CA ALA A 24 -0.22 -17.92 -14.13
C ALA A 24 -1.09 -16.66 -14.09
N SER A 25 -0.55 -15.56 -13.58
CA SER A 25 -1.25 -14.27 -13.65
C SER A 25 -1.13 -13.69 -15.05
N PRO A 26 -2.21 -13.06 -15.57
CA PRO A 26 -2.17 -12.36 -16.83
C PRO A 26 -1.16 -11.21 -16.86
N ILE A 27 -0.74 -10.66 -15.71
CA ILE A 27 0.11 -9.46 -15.66
C ILE A 27 1.53 -9.68 -16.19
N PHE A 28 2.05 -10.91 -16.09
CA PHE A 28 3.39 -11.27 -16.56
C PHE A 28 3.36 -12.21 -17.76
N LYS A 29 2.15 -12.51 -18.27
CA LYS A 29 1.99 -13.41 -19.39
C LYS A 29 2.67 -12.83 -20.64
N ASP A 30 3.38 -13.68 -21.36
CA ASP A 30 4.05 -13.35 -22.63
C ASP A 30 5.16 -12.29 -22.55
N LEU A 31 5.55 -11.83 -21.36
CA LEU A 31 6.64 -10.89 -21.15
C LEU A 31 8.01 -11.60 -21.14
N SER A 32 9.06 -10.92 -21.60
CA SER A 32 10.43 -11.40 -21.45
C SER A 32 10.87 -11.41 -19.99
N PHE A 33 11.95 -12.13 -19.64
CA PHE A 33 12.49 -12.09 -18.28
C PHE A 33 12.85 -10.65 -17.87
N HIS A 34 13.49 -9.89 -18.77
CA HIS A 34 13.81 -8.49 -18.54
C HIS A 34 12.55 -7.65 -18.31
N ASP A 35 11.52 -7.82 -19.13
CA ASP A 35 10.28 -7.04 -19.01
C ASP A 35 9.49 -7.40 -17.75
N VAL A 36 9.47 -8.68 -17.35
CA VAL A 36 8.84 -9.11 -16.09
C VAL A 36 9.54 -8.46 -14.90
N THR A 37 10.88 -8.51 -14.86
CA THR A 37 11.65 -7.89 -13.76
C THR A 37 11.42 -6.38 -13.71
N ALA A 38 11.52 -5.69 -14.85
CA ALA A 38 11.28 -4.26 -14.95
C ALA A 38 9.85 -3.88 -14.52
N ARG A 39 8.84 -4.62 -15.02
CA ARG A 39 7.43 -4.42 -14.68
C ARG A 39 7.18 -4.60 -13.19
N TYR A 40 7.73 -5.65 -12.58
CA TYR A 40 7.60 -5.90 -11.14
C TYR A 40 8.16 -4.75 -10.31
N HIS A 41 9.42 -4.35 -10.56
CA HIS A 41 10.08 -3.30 -9.78
C HIS A 41 9.37 -1.95 -9.97
N PHE A 42 9.00 -1.62 -11.21
CA PHE A 42 8.28 -0.39 -11.52
C PHE A 42 6.90 -0.35 -10.84
N THR A 43 6.09 -1.40 -10.99
CA THR A 43 4.76 -1.45 -10.36
C THR A 43 4.85 -1.45 -8.84
N MET A 44 5.81 -2.14 -8.22
CA MET A 44 6.01 -2.07 -6.77
C MET A 44 6.39 -0.66 -6.29
N GLN A 45 7.26 0.02 -7.05
CA GLN A 45 7.62 1.40 -6.77
C GLN A 45 6.38 2.31 -6.87
N GLU A 46 5.63 2.25 -7.96
CA GLU A 46 4.45 3.09 -8.16
C GLU A 46 3.36 2.82 -7.11
N LEU A 47 3.10 1.56 -6.75
CA LEU A 47 2.15 1.21 -5.68
C LEU A 47 2.57 1.80 -4.34
N THR A 48 3.87 1.73 -4.03
CA THR A 48 4.42 2.29 -2.81
C THR A 48 4.31 3.81 -2.82
N GLU A 49 4.71 4.46 -3.91
CA GLU A 49 4.62 5.91 -4.06
C GLU A 49 3.17 6.40 -3.99
N GLU A 50 2.24 5.72 -4.66
CA GLU A 50 0.81 6.02 -4.57
C GLU A 50 0.34 5.97 -3.12
N ARG A 51 0.69 4.91 -2.37
CA ARG A 51 0.34 4.81 -0.96
C ARG A 51 1.00 5.92 -0.12
N MET A 52 2.25 6.25 -0.38
CA MET A 52 2.97 7.29 0.35
C MET A 52 2.38 8.69 0.11
N ARG A 53 1.98 9.00 -1.12
CA ARG A 53 1.31 10.26 -1.47
C ARG A 53 0.00 10.44 -0.71
N LEU A 54 -0.74 9.35 -0.46
CA LEU A 54 -1.94 9.39 0.35
C LEU A 54 -1.65 9.77 1.81
N TYR A 55 -0.46 9.44 2.32
CA TYR A 55 -0.02 9.96 3.62
C TYR A 55 0.41 11.41 3.55
N GLU A 56 0.91 11.94 2.44
CA GLU A 56 1.50 13.29 2.37
C GLU A 56 0.46 14.43 2.41
N GLY A 57 -0.83 14.13 2.30
CA GLY A 57 -1.88 15.03 2.80
C GLY A 57 -2.66 15.83 1.76
N SER A 58 -2.72 15.36 0.51
CA SER A 58 -3.74 15.84 -0.44
C SER A 58 -5.15 15.32 -0.10
N THR A 59 -5.25 14.24 0.67
CA THR A 59 -6.52 13.66 1.09
C THR A 59 -7.09 14.41 2.29
N PRO A 60 -8.32 14.97 2.19
CA PRO A 60 -8.95 15.64 3.32
C PRO A 60 -9.22 14.61 4.43
N LEU A 61 -8.47 14.74 5.52
CA LEU A 61 -8.66 13.93 6.73
C LEU A 61 -9.96 14.36 7.43
N GLN A 62 -10.84 13.38 7.65
CA GLN A 62 -11.99 13.52 8.54
C GLN A 62 -11.50 13.47 9.99
N CYS A 63 -11.41 14.65 10.62
CA CYS A 63 -10.92 14.82 11.99
C CYS A 63 -11.94 14.43 13.07
N ASP A 64 -13.07 13.88 12.64
CA ASP A 64 -14.22 13.38 13.39
C ASP A 64 -14.33 11.85 13.35
N ALA A 65 -13.41 11.15 12.67
CA ALA A 65 -13.47 9.70 12.54
C ALA A 65 -13.11 8.97 13.85
N GLU A 66 -14.00 8.10 14.32
CA GLU A 66 -13.74 7.18 15.46
C GLU A 66 -12.65 6.15 15.13
N SER A 67 -12.45 5.82 13.85
CA SER A 67 -11.42 4.89 13.38
C SER A 67 -10.68 5.40 12.15
N MET A 68 -9.41 5.05 12.04
CA MET A 68 -8.54 5.44 10.94
C MET A 68 -8.64 4.50 9.71
N ASP A 69 -9.45 3.45 9.80
CA ASP A 69 -9.45 2.34 8.82
C ASP A 69 -10.02 2.75 7.44
N ASP A 70 -10.88 3.76 7.39
CA ASP A 70 -11.50 4.30 6.16
C ASP A 70 -10.87 5.61 5.67
N VAL A 71 -9.81 6.08 6.34
CA VAL A 71 -9.24 7.42 6.11
C VAL A 71 -8.41 7.47 4.82
N ILE A 72 -7.86 6.34 4.38
CA ILE A 72 -6.97 6.29 3.22
C ILE A 72 -7.70 5.62 2.05
N PRO A 73 -7.99 6.35 0.96
CA PRO A 73 -8.69 5.79 -0.19
C PRO A 73 -7.84 4.74 -0.88
N THR A 74 -8.49 3.83 -1.60
CA THR A 74 -7.80 2.96 -2.54
C THR A 74 -7.21 3.82 -3.65
N GLY A 75 -5.89 3.77 -3.79
CA GLY A 75 -5.23 4.29 -4.98
C GLY A 75 -5.79 3.67 -6.27
N ALA A 76 -5.77 4.43 -7.37
CA ALA A 76 -6.26 3.97 -8.65
C ALA A 76 -5.41 2.80 -9.18
N LEU A 77 -4.08 2.90 -9.02
CA LEU A 77 -3.17 1.85 -9.45
C LEU A 77 -3.32 0.60 -8.57
N ALA A 78 -3.42 0.75 -7.25
CA ALA A 78 -3.69 -0.37 -6.35
C ALA A 78 -4.95 -1.16 -6.75
N ARG A 79 -6.01 -0.45 -7.17
CA ARG A 79 -7.24 -1.07 -7.65
C ARG A 79 -7.07 -1.77 -8.99
N GLU A 80 -6.29 -1.18 -9.91
CA GLU A 80 -5.97 -1.80 -11.20
C GLU A 80 -5.17 -3.10 -11.01
N VAL A 81 -4.10 -3.05 -10.20
CA VAL A 81 -3.26 -4.22 -9.90
C VAL A 81 -4.08 -5.30 -9.22
N ALA A 82 -4.92 -4.95 -8.23
CA ALA A 82 -5.80 -5.90 -7.55
C ALA A 82 -6.67 -6.71 -8.54
N ARG A 83 -7.24 -6.06 -9.56
CA ARG A 83 -8.08 -6.73 -10.57
C ARG A 83 -7.30 -7.67 -11.49
N SER A 84 -6.00 -7.44 -11.65
CA SER A 84 -5.12 -8.28 -12.48
C SER A 84 -4.62 -9.54 -11.77
N LEU A 85 -4.84 -9.63 -10.46
CA LEU A 85 -4.34 -10.70 -9.62
C LEU A 85 -5.41 -11.78 -9.38
N PRO A 86 -5.02 -13.07 -9.37
CA PRO A 86 -5.97 -14.19 -9.36
C PRO A 86 -6.71 -14.38 -8.03
N ASP A 87 -6.07 -14.04 -6.91
CA ASP A 87 -6.57 -14.35 -5.55
C ASP A 87 -6.88 -13.09 -4.72
N VAL A 88 -7.02 -11.92 -5.36
CA VAL A 88 -7.39 -10.68 -4.68
C VAL A 88 -8.93 -10.50 -4.71
N PRO A 89 -9.61 -10.44 -3.55
CA PRO A 89 -11.03 -10.13 -3.51
C PRO A 89 -11.30 -8.69 -3.96
N ASP A 90 -12.48 -8.44 -4.53
CA ASP A 90 -12.94 -7.07 -4.75
C ASP A 90 -13.28 -6.44 -3.39
N TRP A 91 -12.38 -5.59 -2.89
CA TRP A 91 -12.52 -4.98 -1.58
C TRP A 91 -13.35 -3.69 -1.67
N PRO A 92 -14.49 -3.59 -0.96
CA PRO A 92 -15.33 -2.39 -0.98
C PRO A 92 -14.65 -1.19 -0.31
N ALA A 93 -13.79 -1.45 0.68
CA ALA A 93 -12.95 -0.46 1.36
C ALA A 93 -11.52 -1.01 1.45
N PHE A 94 -10.53 -0.13 1.41
CA PHE A 94 -9.13 -0.54 1.27
C PHE A 94 -8.30 -0.14 2.49
N SER A 95 -8.41 -0.98 3.51
CA SER A 95 -7.60 -0.87 4.72
C SER A 95 -6.12 -1.14 4.45
N TYR A 96 -5.26 -0.80 5.41
CA TYR A 96 -3.85 -1.20 5.40
C TYR A 96 -3.68 -2.71 5.18
N ARG A 97 -4.49 -3.53 5.85
CA ARG A 97 -4.45 -4.98 5.73
C ARG A 97 -4.71 -5.42 4.28
N ASN A 98 -5.62 -4.77 3.58
CA ASN A 98 -5.92 -5.06 2.18
C ASN A 98 -4.74 -4.68 1.28
N PHE A 99 -4.06 -3.55 1.56
CA PHE A 99 -2.84 -3.18 0.84
C PHE A 99 -1.70 -4.17 1.07
N GLU A 100 -1.47 -4.58 2.31
CA GLU A 100 -0.46 -5.60 2.65
C GLU A 100 -0.74 -6.92 1.91
N LEU A 101 -2.01 -7.37 1.90
CA LEU A 101 -2.42 -8.56 1.14
C LEU A 101 -2.20 -8.39 -0.37
N LEU A 102 -2.48 -7.21 -0.93
CA LEU A 102 -2.22 -6.91 -2.33
C LEU A 102 -0.73 -7.04 -2.66
N LEU A 103 0.15 -6.44 -1.86
CA LEU A 103 1.59 -6.49 -2.08
C LEU A 103 2.13 -7.92 -1.96
N HIS A 104 1.65 -8.68 -0.97
CA HIS A 104 2.00 -10.09 -0.82
C HIS A 104 1.57 -10.92 -2.04
N GLU A 105 0.37 -10.68 -2.55
CA GLU A 105 -0.16 -11.41 -3.70
C GLU A 105 0.55 -11.04 -5.01
N PHE A 106 0.92 -9.77 -5.18
CA PHE A 106 1.73 -9.31 -6.29
C PHE A 106 3.15 -9.92 -6.25
N TRP A 107 3.79 -9.94 -5.08
CA TRP A 107 5.07 -10.63 -4.88
C TRP A 107 4.98 -12.13 -5.16
N ARG A 108 3.96 -12.81 -4.63
CA ARG A 108 3.74 -14.25 -4.85
C ARG A 108 3.61 -14.56 -6.34
N THR A 109 2.83 -13.75 -7.04
CA THR A 109 2.63 -13.87 -8.49
C THR A 109 3.94 -13.75 -9.26
N TYR A 110 4.78 -12.77 -8.89
CA TYR A 110 6.11 -12.60 -9.49
C TYR A 110 7.03 -13.79 -9.20
N ASP A 111 7.09 -14.26 -7.95
CA ASP A 111 7.93 -15.41 -7.57
C ASP A 111 7.50 -16.72 -8.26
N CYS A 112 6.20 -16.91 -8.42
CA CYS A 112 5.65 -18.01 -9.21
C CYS A 112 6.06 -17.92 -10.68
N HIS A 113 6.04 -16.71 -11.26
CA HIS A 113 6.48 -16.51 -12.63
C HIS A 113 7.98 -16.77 -12.80
N LEU A 114 8.81 -16.31 -11.87
CA LEU A 114 10.25 -16.62 -11.85
C LEU A 114 10.51 -18.14 -11.70
N SER A 115 9.72 -18.83 -10.88
CA SER A 115 9.80 -20.30 -10.75
C SER A 115 9.51 -20.99 -12.07
N SER A 116 8.55 -20.48 -12.86
CA SER A 116 8.21 -21.06 -14.17
C SER A 116 9.39 -21.00 -15.15
N TYR A 117 10.18 -19.92 -15.13
CA TYR A 117 11.41 -19.81 -15.93
C TYR A 117 12.51 -20.76 -15.49
N ASN A 118 12.53 -21.16 -14.22
CA ASN A 118 13.49 -22.14 -13.73
C ASN A 118 13.11 -23.56 -14.20
N LEU A 119 11.82 -23.88 -14.17
CA LEU A 119 11.30 -25.18 -14.58
C LEU A 119 11.35 -25.39 -16.11
N ASP A 120 11.11 -24.35 -16.90
CA ASP A 120 11.10 -24.43 -18.37
C ASP A 120 12.26 -23.62 -18.99
N ALA A 121 13.31 -24.33 -19.41
CA ALA A 121 14.48 -23.73 -20.07
C ALA A 121 14.14 -23.11 -21.43
N ASN A 122 13.15 -23.66 -22.14
CA ASN A 122 12.71 -23.14 -23.41
C ASN A 122 11.92 -21.85 -23.24
N ALA A 123 11.09 -21.75 -22.18
CA ALA A 123 10.41 -20.50 -21.81
C ALA A 123 11.43 -19.39 -21.49
N TYR A 124 12.47 -19.70 -20.72
CA TYR A 124 13.54 -18.74 -20.43
C TYR A 124 14.34 -18.34 -21.67
N ALA A 125 14.75 -19.30 -22.50
CA ALA A 125 15.52 -19.01 -23.72
C ALA A 125 14.71 -18.18 -24.72
N LYS A 126 13.42 -18.50 -24.89
CA LYS A 126 12.48 -17.70 -25.70
C LYS A 126 12.34 -16.30 -25.14
N ALA A 127 12.24 -16.16 -23.81
CA ALA A 127 12.18 -14.87 -23.14
C ALA A 127 13.47 -14.04 -23.30
N GLN A 128 14.63 -14.69 -23.47
CA GLN A 128 15.90 -14.03 -23.77
C GLN A 128 16.13 -13.79 -25.27
N GLY A 129 15.20 -14.21 -26.14
CA GLY A 129 15.39 -14.14 -27.60
C GLY A 129 16.45 -15.10 -28.16
N ILE A 130 16.79 -16.15 -27.41
CA ILE A 130 17.79 -17.16 -27.81
C ILE A 130 17.08 -18.30 -28.55
N HIS A 131 17.40 -18.49 -29.83
CA HIS A 131 17.01 -19.68 -30.58
C HIS A 131 17.98 -20.82 -30.28
N LEU A 132 17.57 -21.79 -29.47
CA LEU A 132 18.41 -22.93 -29.09
C LEU A 132 18.50 -23.97 -30.21
N SER A 133 19.73 -24.29 -30.64
CA SER A 133 20.07 -25.52 -31.37
C SER A 133 20.33 -26.63 -30.36
N GLU A 134 19.83 -27.83 -30.65
CA GLU A 134 19.23 -28.75 -29.67
C GLU A 134 20.17 -29.42 -28.64
N GLU A 135 21.50 -29.47 -28.81
CA GLU A 135 22.28 -30.50 -28.06
C GLU A 135 23.55 -30.07 -27.30
N ALA A 136 24.15 -28.90 -27.51
CA ALA A 136 25.44 -28.56 -26.87
C ALA A 136 25.41 -27.35 -25.90
N ILE A 137 24.33 -26.58 -25.86
CA ILE A 137 24.25 -25.30 -25.13
C ILE A 137 23.48 -25.45 -23.78
N VAL A 138 22.87 -26.62 -23.56
CA VAL A 138 21.91 -26.85 -22.47
C VAL A 138 22.57 -26.82 -21.07
N SER A 139 23.83 -27.24 -20.90
CA SER A 139 24.45 -27.33 -19.55
C SER A 139 25.02 -26.02 -19.01
N ASN A 140 25.58 -25.14 -19.85
CA ASN A 140 26.09 -23.83 -19.41
C ASN A 140 24.96 -22.81 -19.24
N ILE A 141 23.97 -22.78 -20.15
CA ILE A 141 22.82 -21.88 -20.05
C ILE A 141 21.97 -22.21 -18.82
N THR A 142 21.82 -23.48 -18.46
CA THR A 142 21.02 -23.87 -17.29
C THR A 142 21.61 -23.36 -15.97
N ARG A 143 22.93 -23.43 -15.79
CA ARG A 143 23.61 -22.97 -14.57
C ARG A 143 23.62 -21.45 -14.46
N GLU A 144 23.88 -20.74 -15.56
CA GLU A 144 23.85 -19.27 -15.57
C GLU A 144 22.44 -18.75 -15.32
N ARG A 145 21.43 -19.36 -15.96
CA ARG A 145 20.01 -19.04 -15.73
C ARG A 145 19.61 -19.23 -14.27
N GLU A 146 19.92 -20.37 -13.67
CA GLU A 146 19.56 -20.65 -12.27
C GLU A 146 20.18 -19.62 -11.33
N PHE A 147 21.46 -19.28 -11.54
CA PHE A 147 22.14 -18.25 -10.76
C PHE A 147 21.48 -16.87 -10.91
N VAL A 148 21.12 -16.46 -12.13
CA VAL A 148 20.45 -15.18 -12.38
C VAL A 148 19.06 -15.13 -11.74
N LEU A 149 18.26 -16.18 -11.89
CA LEU A 149 16.91 -16.27 -11.32
C LEU A 149 16.95 -16.26 -9.78
N GLU A 150 17.82 -17.07 -9.18
CA GLU A 150 17.95 -17.11 -7.71
C GLU A 150 18.48 -15.79 -7.15
N ARG A 151 19.43 -15.16 -7.84
CA ARG A 151 19.92 -13.84 -7.44
C ARG A 151 18.81 -12.78 -7.48
N GLU A 152 17.99 -12.80 -8.54
CA GLU A 152 16.89 -11.86 -8.68
C GLU A 152 15.79 -12.10 -7.63
N ARG A 153 15.42 -13.36 -7.41
CA ARG A 153 14.50 -13.77 -6.34
C ARG A 153 14.98 -13.31 -4.97
N ALA A 154 16.25 -13.58 -4.64
CA ALA A 154 16.82 -13.19 -3.35
C ALA A 154 16.83 -11.67 -3.17
N ARG A 155 17.18 -10.91 -4.21
CA ARG A 155 17.15 -9.44 -4.20
C ARG A 155 15.73 -8.92 -4.00
N ALA A 156 14.79 -9.40 -4.80
CA ALA A 156 13.42 -8.92 -4.77
C ALA A 156 12.73 -9.25 -3.43
N ARG A 157 12.99 -10.43 -2.86
CA ARG A 157 12.52 -10.79 -1.50
C ARG A 157 13.09 -9.87 -0.43
N ALA A 158 14.41 -9.65 -0.44
CA ALA A 158 15.04 -8.77 0.54
C ALA A 158 14.50 -7.32 0.45
N THR A 159 14.25 -6.82 -0.75
CA THR A 159 13.63 -5.51 -0.96
C THR A 159 12.18 -5.48 -0.48
N PHE A 160 11.40 -6.53 -0.78
CA PHE A 160 10.03 -6.67 -0.32
C PHE A 160 9.92 -6.67 1.20
N ASP A 161 10.75 -7.46 1.89
CA ASP A 161 10.75 -7.52 3.36
C ASP A 161 11.09 -6.14 3.98
N ARG A 162 12.03 -5.41 3.38
CA ARG A 162 12.35 -4.03 3.79
C ARG A 162 11.17 -3.09 3.57
N LEU A 163 10.53 -3.16 2.40
CA LEU A 163 9.35 -2.37 2.07
C LEU A 163 8.22 -2.61 3.08
N MET A 164 7.90 -3.88 3.36
CA MET A 164 6.86 -4.25 4.31
C MET A 164 7.16 -3.72 5.72
N ASN A 165 8.42 -3.75 6.16
CA ASN A 165 8.80 -3.18 7.44
C ASN A 165 8.61 -1.66 7.48
N VAL A 166 8.96 -0.94 6.41
CA VAL A 166 8.75 0.50 6.30
C VAL A 166 7.26 0.84 6.31
N LEU A 167 6.44 0.13 5.53
CA LEU A 167 4.99 0.33 5.49
C LEU A 167 4.32 0.05 6.84
N ARG A 168 4.69 -1.04 7.51
CA ARG A 168 4.20 -1.33 8.88
C ARG A 168 4.60 -0.24 9.86
N ALA A 169 5.80 0.32 9.72
CA ALA A 169 6.26 1.41 10.58
C ALA A 169 5.52 2.72 10.31
N SER A 170 5.24 3.06 9.05
CA SER A 170 4.46 4.27 8.72
C SER A 170 3.03 4.16 9.22
N GLU A 171 2.40 2.99 9.09
CA GLU A 171 1.02 2.74 9.51
C GLU A 171 0.85 2.80 11.03
N LYS A 172 1.82 2.29 11.79
CA LYS A 172 1.81 2.46 13.26
C LYS A 172 1.84 3.94 13.68
N ASN A 173 2.46 4.80 12.87
CA ASN A 173 2.55 6.23 13.13
C ASN A 173 1.39 7.02 12.51
N LEU A 174 0.52 6.38 11.73
CA LEU A 174 -0.58 7.04 11.03
C LEU A 174 -1.54 7.78 11.99
N PRO A 175 -1.98 7.20 13.12
CA PRO A 175 -2.88 7.91 14.04
C PRO A 175 -2.24 9.17 14.62
N VAL A 176 -0.94 9.13 14.90
CA VAL A 176 -0.19 10.28 15.41
C VAL A 176 -0.09 11.36 14.33
N HIS A 177 0.25 10.99 13.09
CA HIS A 177 0.28 11.92 11.96
C HIS A 177 -1.08 12.58 11.71
N ALA A 178 -2.15 11.80 11.76
CA ALA A 178 -3.51 12.31 11.58
C ALA A 178 -3.92 13.25 12.71
N ALA A 179 -3.66 12.88 13.97
CA ALA A 179 -3.93 13.74 15.12
C ALA A 179 -3.18 15.08 15.02
N LEU A 180 -1.90 15.07 14.63
CA LEU A 180 -1.11 16.29 14.42
C LEU A 180 -1.71 17.18 13.32
N ARG A 181 -2.17 16.60 12.21
CA ARG A 181 -2.83 17.37 11.14
C ARG A 181 -4.15 17.98 11.59
N CYS A 182 -4.95 17.23 12.33
CA CYS A 182 -6.20 17.72 12.87
C CYS A 182 -5.98 18.84 13.90
N LEU A 183 -4.96 18.71 14.75
CA LEU A 183 -4.54 19.78 15.67
C LEU A 183 -4.04 21.02 14.93
N GLN A 184 -3.24 20.85 13.87
CA GLN A 184 -2.78 21.97 13.04
C GLN A 184 -3.95 22.71 12.38
N ARG A 185 -4.95 21.96 11.87
CA ARG A 185 -6.17 22.54 11.31
C ARG A 185 -6.98 23.27 12.36
N GLY A 186 -7.24 22.65 13.52
CA GLY A 186 -7.94 23.29 14.62
C GLY A 186 -7.24 24.56 15.12
N ALA A 187 -5.91 24.57 15.17
CA ALA A 187 -5.13 25.75 15.52
C ALA A 187 -5.29 26.88 14.48
N ALA A 188 -5.38 26.55 13.18
CA ALA A 188 -5.66 27.52 12.13
C ALA A 188 -7.10 28.09 12.26
N ASP A 189 -8.08 27.24 12.54
CA ASP A 189 -9.48 27.65 12.72
C ASP A 189 -9.65 28.60 13.93
N VAL A 190 -8.98 28.31 15.05
CA VAL A 190 -8.97 29.21 16.22
C VAL A 190 -8.34 30.57 15.89
N ARG A 191 -7.23 30.59 15.15
CA ARG A 191 -6.60 31.85 14.72
C ARG A 191 -7.53 32.67 13.82
N ASN A 192 -8.20 32.01 12.89
CA ASN A 192 -9.17 32.66 12.00
C ASN A 192 -10.36 33.22 12.79
N ALA A 193 -10.89 32.47 13.76
CA ALA A 193 -11.98 32.92 14.62
C ALA A 193 -11.56 34.13 15.48
N LEU A 194 -10.37 34.11 16.07
CA LEU A 194 -9.84 35.23 16.85
C LEU A 194 -9.60 36.47 15.98
N SER A 195 -9.13 36.31 14.74
CA SER A 195 -9.01 37.41 13.79
C SER A 195 -10.37 38.03 13.51
N LEU A 196 -11.39 37.22 13.22
CA LEU A 196 -12.76 37.69 12.98
C LEU A 196 -13.36 38.41 14.19
N VAL A 197 -13.14 37.89 15.40
CA VAL A 197 -13.57 38.55 16.65
C VAL A 197 -12.84 39.88 16.83
N SER A 198 -11.55 39.94 16.52
CA SER A 198 -10.77 41.18 16.59
C SER A 198 -11.26 42.22 15.59
N ASP A 199 -11.59 41.81 14.36
CA ASP A 199 -12.12 42.70 13.33
C ASP A 199 -13.53 43.18 13.70
N ALA A 200 -14.38 42.29 14.21
CA ALA A 200 -15.72 42.66 14.69
C ALA A 200 -15.66 43.61 15.89
N ALA A 201 -14.68 43.44 16.79
CA ALA A 201 -14.50 44.31 17.94
C ALA A 201 -14.10 45.75 17.54
N GLN A 202 -13.39 45.93 16.43
CA GLN A 202 -13.06 47.26 15.90
C GLN A 202 -14.30 47.99 15.34
N CYS A 203 -15.34 47.26 14.93
CA CYS A 203 -16.59 47.82 14.44
C CYS A 203 -17.62 48.08 15.56
N LEU A 204 -17.34 47.72 16.81
CA LEU A 204 -18.25 48.03 17.92
C LEU A 204 -18.24 49.55 18.20
N PRO A 205 -19.41 50.22 18.17
CA PRO A 205 -19.47 51.65 18.41
C PRO A 205 -19.06 51.96 19.85
N ALA A 206 -18.16 52.92 20.03
CA ALA A 206 -17.64 53.38 21.33
C ALA A 206 -18.71 53.82 22.35
N ARG A 207 -19.98 53.94 21.94
CA ARG A 207 -21.10 54.40 22.78
C ARG A 207 -21.70 53.32 23.69
N LEU A 208 -21.37 52.03 23.51
CA LEU A 208 -21.89 50.97 24.39
C LEU A 208 -21.29 50.99 25.82
N GLY A 209 -20.24 51.78 26.05
CA GLY A 209 -19.61 51.95 27.37
C GLY A 209 -20.10 53.15 28.19
N GLN A 210 -21.01 53.98 27.65
CA GLN A 210 -21.55 55.15 28.38
C GLN A 210 -22.95 54.83 28.94
N PRO A 211 -23.09 54.65 30.27
CA PRO A 211 -24.38 54.33 30.89
C PRO A 211 -25.44 55.42 30.70
N GLU A 212 -25.04 56.62 30.26
CA GLU A 212 -25.94 57.76 30.10
C GLU A 212 -26.85 57.70 28.86
N THR A 213 -26.64 56.72 27.95
CA THR A 213 -27.42 56.63 26.69
C THR A 213 -28.53 55.59 26.72
N SER A 214 -28.72 54.87 27.83
CA SER A 214 -29.82 53.92 28.01
C SER A 214 -31.10 54.62 28.49
N LEU A 215 -31.97 54.97 27.53
CA LEU A 215 -33.41 55.25 27.71
C LEU A 215 -33.78 56.31 28.76
N ARG A 216 -33.71 57.59 28.36
CA ARG A 216 -34.77 58.54 28.74
C ARG A 216 -35.90 58.41 27.71
N GLN A 217 -36.91 57.60 28.02
CA GLN A 217 -38.26 57.72 27.49
C GLN A 217 -39.21 57.90 28.68
#